data_AF-A0A538GUF1-F1
#
_entry.id   AF-A0A538GUF1-F1
#
_cell.length_a   1.000
_cell.length_b   1.000
_cell.length_c   1.000
_cell.angle_alpha   90.00
_cell.angle_beta   90.00
_cell.angle_gamma   90.00
#
_symmetry.space_group_name_H-M   'P 1'
#
loop_
_entity.id
_entity.type
_entity.pdbx_description
1 polymer ?
#
loop_
_entity_poly.entity_id
_entity_poly.type
_entity_poly.pdbx_seq_one_letter_code
_entity_poly.pdbx_strand_id
1 'polypeptide(L)'
;MRVADVSASKRFYETVAPFAGFALRYDGSERASFGRESGGFSVVSGTPTEHAHIAFPVADDAIVDAFHRAATEAGYRDNGPPGKRPVYHAGYYGAYVLDPDS
;
A
#
# COMPACT_ATOMS: atom_id res chain seq x y z
N MET A 1 8.91 7.03 1.69
CA MET A 1 8.18 8.29 1.51
C MET A 1 8.15 9.06 2.82
N ARG A 2 8.00 10.37 2.76
CA ARG A 2 7.72 11.19 3.94
C ARG A 2 6.22 11.22 4.22
N VAL A 3 5.83 11.15 5.49
CA VAL A 3 4.44 11.11 5.97
C VAL A 3 4.25 12.04 7.17
N ALA A 4 3.04 12.56 7.37
CA ALA A 4 2.73 13.43 8.51
C ALA A 4 2.68 12.64 9.83
N ASP A 5 2.19 11.40 9.81
CA ASP A 5 2.09 10.52 10.97
C ASP A 5 2.58 9.11 10.64
N VAL A 6 3.80 8.78 11.09
CA VAL A 6 4.42 7.47 10.90
C VAL A 6 3.59 6.34 11.49
N SER A 7 2.89 6.57 12.62
CA SER A 7 2.06 5.54 13.25
C SER A 7 0.80 5.26 12.45
N ALA A 8 0.17 6.29 11.87
CA ALA A 8 -0.98 6.12 10.99
C ALA A 8 -0.58 5.40 9.69
N SER A 9 0.49 5.84 9.01
CA SER A 9 0.94 5.21 7.78
C SER A 9 1.49 3.80 8.02
N LYS A 10 2.11 3.52 9.18
CA LYS A 10 2.50 2.15 9.57
C LYS A 10 1.28 1.23 9.63
N ARG A 11 0.21 1.61 10.34
CA ARG A 11 -1.01 0.80 10.44
C ARG A 11 -1.62 0.52 9.06
N PHE A 12 -1.60 1.52 8.17
CA PHE A 12 -2.02 1.36 6.79
C PHE A 12 -1.19 0.28 6.08
N TYR A 13 0.13 0.41 6.07
CA TYR A 13 1.00 -0.55 5.38
C TYR A 13 1.05 -1.93 6.05
N GLU A 14 0.86 -2.04 7.37
CA GLU A 14 0.67 -3.32 8.05
C GLU A 14 -0.61 -4.02 7.59
N THR A 15 -1.66 -3.27 7.25
CA THR A 15 -2.91 -3.82 6.72
C THR A 15 -2.73 -4.35 5.30
N VAL A 16 -2.03 -3.61 4.44
CA VAL A 16 -2.08 -3.87 2.99
C VAL A 16 -0.82 -4.49 2.39
N ALA A 17 0.37 -4.23 2.96
CA ALA A 17 1.63 -4.69 2.40
C ALA A 17 1.85 -6.22 2.47
N PRO A 18 1.26 -6.98 3.44
CA PRO A 18 1.38 -8.44 3.47
C PRO A 18 0.83 -9.14 2.22
N PHE A 19 -0.17 -8.58 1.55
CA PHE A 19 -0.71 -9.11 0.28
C PHE A 19 0.33 -9.12 -0.84
N ALA A 20 1.34 -8.23 -0.75
CA ALA A 20 2.48 -8.20 -1.66
C ALA A 20 3.76 -8.82 -1.06
N GLY A 21 3.63 -9.56 0.05
CA GLY A 21 4.73 -10.27 0.70
C GLY A 21 5.69 -9.39 1.50
N PHE A 22 5.35 -8.13 1.75
CA PHE A 22 6.14 -7.26 2.63
C PHE A 22 5.74 -7.46 4.09
N ALA A 23 6.72 -7.43 4.98
CA ALA A 23 6.51 -7.45 6.42
C ALA A 23 7.24 -6.29 7.08
N LEU A 24 6.77 -5.84 8.24
CA LEU A 24 7.48 -4.85 9.05
C LEU A 24 8.85 -5.40 9.46
N ARG A 25 9.90 -4.64 9.19
CA ARG A 25 11.31 -4.98 9.51
C ARG A 25 11.92 -4.02 10.52
N TYR A 26 11.38 -2.81 10.61
CA TYR A 26 11.83 -1.80 11.56
C TYR A 26 10.62 -0.99 12.02
N ASP A 27 10.48 -0.85 13.34
CA ASP A 27 9.45 -0.05 13.98
C ASP A 27 10.11 1.00 14.88
N GLY A 28 10.01 2.26 14.49
CA GLY A 28 10.50 3.40 15.23
C GLY A 28 9.53 4.56 15.14
N SER A 29 9.59 5.48 16.11
CA SER A 29 8.68 6.63 16.20
C SER A 29 8.74 7.56 14.98
N GLU A 30 9.90 7.70 14.35
CA GLU A 30 10.12 8.56 13.17
C GLU A 30 10.23 7.79 11.85
N ARG A 31 10.21 6.45 11.90
CA ARG A 31 10.34 5.61 10.71
C ARG A 31 9.77 4.21 10.95
N ALA A 32 8.97 3.74 10.01
CA ALA A 32 8.65 2.32 9.86
C ALA A 32 9.17 1.82 8.51
N SER A 33 9.79 0.63 8.47
CA SER A 33 10.32 0.03 7.24
C SER A 33 9.73 -1.34 7.00
N PHE A 34 9.26 -1.57 5.79
CA PHE A 34 8.69 -2.83 5.31
C PHE A 34 9.61 -3.45 4.28
N GLY A 35 9.79 -4.77 4.35
CA GLY A 35 10.74 -5.47 3.49
C GLY A 35 10.35 -6.91 3.19
N ARG A 36 10.71 -7.33 1.99
CA ARG A 36 10.70 -8.71 1.48
C ARG A 36 12.08 -9.02 0.89
N GLU A 37 12.29 -10.25 0.44
CA GLU A 37 13.58 -10.68 -0.11
C GLU A 37 14.08 -9.76 -1.24
N SER A 38 13.17 -9.31 -2.11
CA SER A 38 13.51 -8.49 -3.28
C SER A 38 13.67 -6.99 -2.99
N GLY A 39 13.61 -6.54 -1.72
CA GLY A 39 13.72 -5.12 -1.36
C GLY A 39 12.65 -4.65 -0.37
N GLY A 40 12.56 -3.34 -0.18
CA GLY A 40 11.70 -2.74 0.83
C GLY A 40 11.44 -1.26 0.61
N PHE A 41 10.56 -0.72 1.44
CA PHE A 41 10.24 0.71 1.48
C PHE A 41 10.10 1.16 2.93
N SER A 42 10.24 2.47 3.16
CA SER A 42 10.05 3.06 4.47
C SER A 42 9.08 4.24 4.39
N VAL A 43 8.28 4.41 5.43
CA VAL A 43 7.63 5.67 5.77
C VAL A 43 8.47 6.36 6.83
N VAL A 44 8.75 7.65 6.64
CA VAL A 44 9.57 8.47 7.55
C VAL A 44 8.83 9.76 7.87
N SER A 45 9.01 10.30 9.08
CA SER A 45 8.41 11.58 9.45
C SER A 45 8.90 12.72 8.54
N GLY A 46 8.02 13.67 8.25
CA GLY A 46 8.35 14.91 7.54
C GLY A 46 7.19 15.46 6.75
N THR A 47 7.45 16.49 5.93
CA THR A 47 6.45 17.00 4.97
C THR A 47 5.98 15.88 4.05
N PRO A 48 4.67 15.57 4.00
CA PRO A 48 4.14 14.47 3.20
C PRO A 48 4.60 14.50 1.75
N THR A 49 4.85 13.31 1.19
CA THR A 49 5.15 13.18 -0.23
C THR A 49 3.85 13.21 -1.02
N GLU A 50 3.59 14.30 -1.73
CA GLU A 50 2.37 14.46 -2.53
C GLU A 50 2.49 13.85 -3.93
N HIS A 51 1.35 13.57 -4.56
CA HIS A 51 1.23 13.09 -5.95
C HIS A 51 2.03 11.82 -6.24
N ALA A 52 2.21 10.96 -5.23
CA ALA A 52 2.88 9.67 -5.37
C ALA A 52 1.88 8.55 -5.67
N HIS A 53 2.27 7.63 -6.52
CA HIS A 53 1.56 6.38 -6.76
C HIS A 53 2.52 5.21 -6.55
N ILE A 54 2.18 4.30 -5.64
CA ILE A 54 2.98 3.12 -5.33
C ILE A 54 2.15 1.89 -5.66
N ALA A 55 2.67 1.07 -6.56
CA ALA A 55 2.04 -0.19 -6.95
C ALA A 55 2.90 -1.37 -6.51
N PHE A 56 2.24 -2.40 -5.96
CA PHE A 56 2.88 -3.65 -5.59
C PHE A 56 2.44 -4.76 -6.54
N PRO A 57 3.35 -5.38 -7.32
CA PRO A 57 2.99 -6.46 -8.21
C PRO A 57 2.67 -7.73 -7.41
N VAL A 58 1.60 -8.40 -7.82
CA VAL A 58 1.14 -9.69 -7.28
C VAL A 58 0.82 -10.65 -8.44
N ALA A 59 0.79 -11.95 -8.16
CA ALA A 59 0.66 -12.97 -9.18
C ALA A 59 -0.80 -13.34 -9.54
N ASP A 60 -1.78 -12.88 -8.77
CA ASP A 60 -3.18 -13.33 -8.86
C ASP A 60 -4.16 -12.19 -8.59
N ASP A 61 -5.22 -12.13 -9.39
CA ASP A 61 -6.36 -11.21 -9.25
C ASP A 61 -7.04 -11.39 -7.87
N ALA A 62 -7.08 -12.62 -7.34
CA ALA A 62 -7.65 -12.89 -6.01
C ALA A 62 -6.88 -12.18 -4.88
N ILE A 63 -5.56 -11.96 -5.04
CA ILE A 63 -4.76 -11.21 -4.08
C ILE A 63 -5.15 -9.72 -4.13
N VAL A 64 -5.42 -9.20 -5.33
CA VAL A 64 -5.88 -7.81 -5.52
C VAL A 64 -7.25 -7.62 -4.86
N ASP A 65 -8.17 -8.56 -5.04
CA ASP A 65 -9.49 -8.53 -4.39
C ASP A 65 -9.36 -8.55 -2.85
N ALA A 66 -8.50 -9.43 -2.32
CA ALA A 66 -8.29 -9.57 -0.89
C ALA A 66 -7.63 -8.33 -0.27
N PHE A 67 -6.65 -7.73 -0.95
CA PHE A 67 -6.03 -6.45 -0.57
C PHE A 67 -7.08 -5.34 -0.45
N HIS A 68 -7.93 -5.18 -1.47
CA HIS A 68 -8.90 -4.11 -1.50
C HIS A 68 -9.98 -4.27 -0.42
N ARG A 69 -10.47 -5.50 -0.25
CA ARG A 69 -11.43 -5.83 0.81
C ARG A 69 -10.84 -5.53 2.19
N ALA A 70 -9.63 -6.01 2.49
CA ALA A 70 -9.00 -5.77 3.79
C ALA A 70 -8.78 -4.28 4.08
N ALA A 71 -8.38 -3.50 3.06
CA ALA A 71 -8.19 -2.07 3.21
C ALA A 71 -9.51 -1.32 3.48
N THR A 72 -10.56 -1.64 2.72
CA THR A 72 -11.88 -0.99 2.87
C THR A 72 -12.59 -1.40 4.15
N GLU A 73 -12.50 -2.66 4.58
CA GLU A 73 -13.00 -3.13 5.88
C GLU A 73 -12.27 -2.48 7.06
N ALA A 74 -10.99 -2.14 6.91
CA ALA A 74 -10.22 -1.36 7.88
C ALA A 74 -10.55 0.15 7.87
N GLY A 75 -11.44 0.60 6.96
CA GLY A 75 -11.91 1.97 6.87
C GLY A 75 -11.04 2.90 6.00
N TYR A 76 -10.08 2.37 5.25
CA TYR A 76 -9.31 3.18 4.31
C TYR A 76 -10.14 3.53 3.07
N ARG A 77 -9.88 4.71 2.51
CA ARG A 77 -10.69 5.29 1.43
C ARG A 77 -10.45 4.54 0.12
N ASP A 78 -11.52 4.02 -0.46
CA ASP A 78 -11.48 3.45 -1.82
C ASP A 78 -11.07 4.51 -2.85
N ASN A 79 -10.24 4.12 -3.81
CA ASN A 79 -9.83 4.93 -4.94
C ASN A 79 -9.96 4.18 -6.28
N GLY A 80 -10.63 3.04 -6.28
CA GLY A 80 -10.85 2.22 -7.45
C GLY A 80 -10.99 0.75 -7.07
N PRO A 81 -12.20 0.17 -7.22
CA PRO A 81 -12.44 -1.23 -6.85
C PRO A 81 -11.65 -2.17 -7.76
N PRO A 82 -11.43 -3.44 -7.34
CA PRO A 82 -10.76 -4.43 -8.15
C PRO A 82 -11.41 -4.57 -9.53
N GLY A 83 -10.58 -4.68 -10.56
CA GLY A 83 -11.06 -4.94 -11.90
C GLY A 83 -10.00 -4.79 -12.97
N LYS A 84 -10.38 -5.21 -14.19
CA LYS A 84 -9.53 -5.04 -15.38
C LYS A 84 -9.36 -3.56 -15.71
N ARG A 85 -8.15 -3.18 -16.12
CA ARG A 85 -7.79 -1.83 -16.57
C ARG A 85 -7.11 -1.93 -17.95
N PRO A 86 -7.87 -2.21 -19.02
CA PRO A 86 -7.31 -2.43 -20.36
C PRO A 86 -6.60 -1.20 -20.94
N VAL A 87 -6.84 -0.01 -20.37
CA VAL A 87 -6.14 1.24 -20.72
C VAL A 87 -4.62 1.17 -20.46
N TYR A 88 -4.17 0.34 -19.52
CA TYR A 88 -2.73 0.16 -19.26
C TYR A 88 -2.14 -0.89 -20.19
N HIS A 89 -2.67 -2.11 -20.14
CA HIS A 89 -2.41 -3.17 -21.13
C HIS A 89 -3.44 -4.28 -20.97
N ALA A 90 -3.51 -5.17 -21.97
CA ALA A 90 -4.32 -6.38 -21.89
C ALA A 90 -3.93 -7.21 -20.65
N GLY A 91 -4.92 -7.64 -19.87
CA GLY A 91 -4.71 -8.44 -18.67
C GLY A 91 -4.31 -7.68 -17.42
N TYR A 92 -4.14 -6.35 -17.44
CA TYR A 92 -3.91 -5.59 -16.21
C TYR A 92 -5.16 -5.66 -15.32
N TYR A 93 -5.02 -6.23 -14.12
CA TYR A 93 -6.02 -6.24 -13.06
C TYR A 93 -5.46 -5.50 -11.84
N GLY A 94 -6.26 -4.61 -11.25
CA GLY A 94 -5.78 -3.77 -10.15
C GLY A 94 -6.91 -3.18 -9.32
N ALA A 95 -6.55 -2.77 -8.11
CA ALA A 95 -7.38 -2.04 -7.17
C ALA A 95 -6.55 -0.95 -6.49
N TYR A 96 -7.20 0.10 -6.01
CA TYR A 96 -6.52 1.28 -5.48
C TYR A 96 -7.21 1.76 -4.20
N VAL A 97 -6.42 2.09 -3.18
CA VAL A 97 -6.88 2.72 -1.94
C VAL A 97 -5.95 3.87 -1.60
N LEU A 98 -6.49 4.89 -0.95
CA LEU A 98 -5.70 6.04 -0.49
C LEU A 98 -5.03 5.73 0.85
N ASP A 99 -3.79 6.18 0.98
CA ASP A 99 -3.10 6.17 2.26
C ASP A 99 -3.55 7.36 3.14
N PRO A 100 -3.12 7.44 4.41
CA PRO A 100 -3.56 8.50 5.32
C PRO A 100 -3.18 9.93 4.93
N ASP A 101 -2.17 10.10 4.06
CA ASP A 101 -1.65 11.40 3.63
C ASP A 101 -2.23 11.87 2.26
N SER A 102 -3.24 11.14 1.74
CA SER A 102 -3.91 11.38 0.44
C SER A 102 -5.32 12.02 0.53
#